data_AF-A0A9N9C9P6-F1
#
_entry.id   AF-A0A9N9C9P6-F1
#
_cell.length_a   1.000
_cell.length_b   1.000
_cell.length_c   1.000
_cell.angle_alpha   90.00
_cell.angle_beta   90.00
_cell.angle_gamma   90.00
#
_symmetry.space_group_name_H-M   'P 1'
#
loop_
_entity.id
_entity.type
_entity.pdbx_description
1 polymer ?
#
loop_
_entity_poly.entity_id
_entity_poly.type
_entity_poly.pdbx_seq_one_letter_code
_entity_poly.pdbx_strand_id
1 'polypeptide(L)'
;MAKTISKDIDKLLALHAQATKVLSQTPKFTSEETYKRSKKRDHEGTIIGNNDKKQLKKTKVTLPKNSGNIIKNGTPVAAKTPKSKDPEENWILATVVGYRADIKQYEVEDADKDEASNRPGERFTVLAKNVIEIPNPGEMQLPEFPTSHLVFALFPSTTCFYRAFVVTPPSKLTPKSKSPRYKLTFEDDGNAERLVDSQYVLDVPKENP
;
A
#
# COMPACT_ATOMS: atom_id res chain seq x y z
N MET A 1 -56.06 21.71 -29.72
CA MET A 1 -54.64 22.08 -29.65
C MET A 1 -53.91 21.03 -28.82
N ALA A 2 -52.82 20.47 -29.35
CA ALA A 2 -51.79 19.61 -28.74
C ALA A 2 -51.40 18.47 -29.70
N LYS A 3 -50.63 18.82 -30.73
CA LYS A 3 -49.80 17.86 -31.49
C LYS A 3 -48.37 17.98 -30.96
N THR A 4 -47.64 16.87 -31.02
CA THR A 4 -46.16 16.79 -31.00
C THR A 4 -45.49 16.65 -29.63
N ILE A 5 -45.53 15.46 -29.04
CA ILE A 5 -44.52 15.01 -28.03
C ILE A 5 -44.27 13.49 -28.21
N SER A 6 -43.90 13.04 -29.41
CA SER A 6 -43.61 11.60 -29.62
C SER A 6 -42.61 11.34 -30.77
N LYS A 7 -41.61 12.22 -30.95
CA LYS A 7 -40.57 12.02 -31.99
C LYS A 7 -39.14 12.34 -31.56
N ASP A 8 -38.87 12.48 -30.27
CA ASP A 8 -37.53 12.84 -29.76
C ASP A 8 -36.89 11.83 -28.80
N ILE A 9 -37.46 10.61 -28.67
CA ILE A 9 -36.85 9.54 -27.87
C ILE A 9 -36.04 8.57 -28.76
N ASP A 10 -36.50 8.30 -29.98
CA ASP A 10 -35.79 7.40 -30.90
C ASP A 10 -34.52 7.98 -31.53
N LYS A 11 -34.27 9.30 -31.39
CA LYS A 11 -33.05 9.94 -31.91
C LYS A 11 -31.86 9.91 -30.93
N LEU A 12 -32.09 9.52 -29.67
CA LEU A 12 -31.05 9.40 -28.64
C LEU A 12 -30.48 7.97 -28.49
N LEU A 13 -31.11 6.98 -29.11
CA LEU A 13 -30.64 5.58 -29.15
C LEU A 13 -29.82 5.23 -30.41
N ALA A 14 -29.79 6.10 -31.42
CA ALA A 14 -29.09 5.86 -32.69
C ALA A 14 -27.64 6.43 -32.74
N LEU A 15 -27.11 6.97 -31.62
CA LEU A 15 -25.73 7.46 -31.52
C LEU A 15 -24.85 6.57 -30.61
N HIS A 16 -25.22 5.30 -30.44
CA HIS A 16 -24.46 4.32 -29.63
C HIS A 16 -23.95 3.11 -30.43
N ALA A 17 -24.00 3.16 -31.77
CA ALA A 17 -23.72 2.00 -32.63
C ALA A 17 -22.63 2.22 -33.69
N GLN A 18 -21.66 3.11 -33.46
CA GLN A 18 -20.46 3.23 -34.31
C GLN A 18 -19.20 3.57 -33.49
N ALA A 19 -18.77 2.67 -32.60
CA ALA A 19 -17.39 2.67 -32.08
C ALA A 19 -16.98 1.30 -31.51
N THR A 20 -17.31 0.23 -32.23
CA THR A 20 -16.72 -1.08 -32.00
C THR A 20 -16.31 -1.66 -33.33
N LYS A 21 -15.00 -1.92 -33.47
CA LYS A 21 -14.32 -2.87 -34.38
C LYS A 21 -13.21 -2.24 -35.24
N VAL A 22 -12.08 -1.97 -34.59
CA VAL A 22 -10.71 -2.15 -35.12
C VAL A 22 -9.89 -2.73 -33.96
N LEU A 23 -9.91 -4.05 -33.75
CA LEU A 23 -9.03 -5.05 -34.36
C LEU A 23 -7.54 -4.67 -34.32
N SER A 24 -6.86 -5.27 -33.34
CA SER A 24 -5.46 -5.71 -33.35
C SER A 24 -4.41 -4.79 -34.00
N GLN A 25 -3.53 -4.22 -33.18
CA GLN A 25 -2.10 -4.19 -33.49
C GLN A 25 -1.28 -3.79 -32.25
N THR A 26 -0.37 -4.69 -31.89
CA THR A 26 0.81 -4.45 -31.04
C THR A 26 1.70 -3.35 -31.63
N PRO A 27 2.25 -2.44 -30.81
CA PRO A 27 3.55 -1.88 -31.08
C PRO A 27 4.62 -2.63 -30.28
N LYS A 28 5.47 -3.33 -31.02
CA LYS A 28 6.81 -3.73 -30.57
C LYS A 28 7.57 -2.45 -30.21
N PHE A 29 8.02 -2.34 -28.96
CA PHE A 29 9.06 -1.39 -28.60
C PHE A 29 10.35 -2.18 -28.37
N THR A 30 11.13 -2.30 -29.45
CA THR A 30 12.55 -2.60 -29.38
C THR A 30 13.27 -1.37 -28.85
N SER A 31 13.89 -1.48 -27.68
CA SER A 31 15.06 -0.68 -27.33
C SER A 31 16.05 -1.56 -26.59
N GLU A 32 16.97 -2.13 -27.38
CA GLU A 32 18.32 -2.38 -26.88
C GLU A 32 18.90 -1.03 -26.46
N GLU A 33 19.11 -0.82 -25.16
CA GLU A 33 20.17 0.07 -24.73
C GLU A 33 20.90 -0.55 -23.54
N THR A 34 22.06 -1.08 -23.89
CA THR A 34 23.05 -1.68 -23.00
C THR A 34 23.63 -0.60 -22.11
N TYR A 35 23.22 -0.57 -20.84
CA TYR A 35 23.92 0.24 -19.84
C TYR A 35 25.29 -0.39 -19.53
N LYS A 36 26.32 0.26 -20.07
CA LYS A 36 27.73 -0.06 -19.87
C LYS A 36 28.09 0.07 -18.38
N ARG A 37 28.48 -1.07 -17.81
CA ARG A 37 29.17 -1.22 -16.53
C ARG A 37 30.53 -0.53 -16.59
N SER A 38 30.70 0.60 -15.90
CA SER A 38 32.01 1.17 -15.63
C SER A 38 32.45 0.88 -14.20
N LYS A 39 33.38 -0.08 -14.07
CA LYS A 39 34.21 -0.29 -12.88
C LYS A 39 35.20 0.88 -12.79
N LYS A 40 35.29 1.54 -11.64
CA LYS A 40 36.56 2.13 -11.20
C LYS A 40 36.78 1.87 -9.71
N ARG A 41 37.92 1.23 -9.45
CA ARG A 41 38.50 0.96 -8.14
C ARG A 41 39.67 1.92 -8.03
N ASP A 42 39.69 2.73 -6.99
CA ASP A 42 40.82 3.60 -6.67
C ASP A 42 40.90 3.61 -5.14
N HIS A 43 42.05 3.21 -4.62
CA HIS A 43 42.36 3.01 -3.22
C HIS A 43 43.22 4.18 -2.71
N GLU A 44 43.17 4.38 -1.39
CA GLU A 44 44.13 5.08 -0.52
C GLU A 44 43.97 6.60 -0.27
N GLY A 45 43.94 6.95 1.03
CA GLY A 45 43.98 8.31 1.55
C GLY A 45 43.49 8.40 3.00
N THR A 46 44.38 8.12 3.96
CA THR A 46 44.19 8.20 5.42
C THR A 46 44.27 9.66 5.93
N ILE A 47 43.54 9.98 7.02
CA ILE A 47 43.97 10.71 8.27
C ILE A 47 42.93 11.73 8.82
N ILE A 48 42.34 11.35 9.98
CA ILE A 48 42.08 12.07 11.26
C ILE A 48 41.17 13.31 11.33
N GLY A 49 40.18 13.28 12.26
CA GLY A 49 39.69 14.49 12.94
C GLY A 49 38.28 14.50 13.55
N ASN A 50 38.12 13.89 14.74
CA ASN A 50 37.32 14.31 15.92
C ASN A 50 35.79 14.56 15.89
N ASN A 51 35.14 13.86 16.85
CA ASN A 51 34.04 14.24 17.76
C ASN A 51 32.73 14.84 17.23
N ASP A 52 31.65 14.04 17.31
CA ASP A 52 30.47 14.36 18.14
C ASP A 52 29.55 13.13 18.26
N LYS A 53 29.67 12.39 19.36
CA LYS A 53 28.76 11.28 19.72
C LYS A 53 27.47 11.85 20.31
N LYS A 54 26.59 12.39 19.46
CA LYS A 54 25.19 12.60 19.86
C LYS A 54 24.42 11.30 19.61
N GLN A 55 24.35 10.51 20.67
CA GLN A 55 23.57 9.27 20.77
C GLN A 55 22.10 9.53 20.40
N LEU A 56 21.78 9.44 19.11
CA LEU A 56 20.41 9.41 18.63
C LEU A 56 19.87 8.03 19.00
N LYS A 57 19.23 7.96 20.16
CA LYS A 57 18.51 6.80 20.64
C LYS A 57 17.54 6.38 19.54
N LYS A 58 17.85 5.29 18.83
CA LYS A 58 16.93 4.59 17.94
C LYS A 58 15.75 4.12 18.79
N THR A 59 14.74 4.97 18.95
CA THR A 59 13.43 4.58 19.45
C THR A 59 12.87 3.62 18.44
N LYS A 60 13.09 2.34 18.71
CA LYS A 60 12.59 1.21 17.94
C LYS A 60 11.08 1.20 18.13
N VAL A 61 10.36 1.97 17.30
CA VAL A 61 8.92 1.84 17.10
C VAL A 61 8.73 0.45 16.51
N THR A 62 8.57 -0.53 17.39
CA THR A 62 8.29 -1.89 16.99
C THR A 62 6.78 -1.99 17.14
N LEU A 63 6.04 -2.16 16.03
CA LEU A 63 4.70 -2.73 16.12
C LEU A 63 4.75 -3.96 17.03
N PRO A 64 3.65 -4.30 17.73
CA PRO A 64 3.60 -5.55 18.48
C PRO A 64 4.09 -6.65 17.55
N LYS A 65 5.25 -7.22 17.92
CA LYS A 65 5.79 -8.42 17.28
C LYS A 65 4.63 -9.39 17.19
N ASN A 66 4.45 -10.03 16.03
CA ASN A 66 3.65 -11.24 15.88
C ASN A 66 4.22 -12.33 16.83
N SER A 67 3.90 -12.21 18.12
CA SER A 67 4.51 -12.91 19.25
C SER A 67 3.62 -14.09 19.58
N GLY A 68 3.47 -15.04 18.64
CA GLY A 68 2.71 -16.27 18.89
C GLY A 68 1.20 -16.10 19.12
N ASN A 69 0.66 -14.88 19.09
CA ASN A 69 -0.77 -14.64 19.19
C ASN A 69 -1.41 -14.74 17.80
N ILE A 70 -2.37 -15.65 17.68
CA ILE A 70 -3.16 -15.83 16.46
C ILE A 70 -4.08 -14.60 16.31
N ILE A 71 -4.03 -13.94 15.15
CA ILE A 71 -4.88 -12.80 14.82
C ILE A 71 -6.32 -13.30 14.69
N LYS A 72 -7.27 -12.60 15.33
CA LYS A 72 -8.68 -13.01 15.36
C LYS A 72 -9.36 -12.81 14.00
N ASN A 73 -10.39 -13.60 13.74
CA ASN A 73 -11.27 -13.37 12.59
C ASN A 73 -11.94 -12.00 12.67
N GLY A 74 -12.16 -11.37 11.51
CA GLY A 74 -12.69 -10.01 11.39
C GLY A 74 -11.64 -8.91 11.62
N THR A 75 -10.41 -9.24 12.00
CA THR A 75 -9.37 -8.22 12.20
C THR A 75 -8.83 -7.71 10.86
N PRO A 76 -8.73 -6.39 10.66
CA PRO A 76 -8.09 -5.83 9.47
C PRO A 76 -6.57 -6.09 9.51
N VAL A 77 -6.01 -6.44 8.36
CA VAL A 77 -4.59 -6.77 8.22
C VAL A 77 -4.06 -6.25 6.89
N ALA A 78 -2.75 -5.97 6.86
CA ALA A 78 -2.02 -5.91 5.61
C ALA A 78 -1.51 -7.32 5.29
N ALA A 79 -1.79 -7.83 4.09
CA ALA A 79 -1.45 -9.19 3.68
C ALA A 79 -0.68 -9.20 2.36
N LYS A 80 0.48 -9.88 2.33
CA LYS A 80 1.26 -10.10 1.10
C LYS A 80 0.70 -11.27 0.32
N THR A 81 0.03 -10.97 -0.79
CA THR A 81 -0.55 -11.97 -1.68
C THR A 81 0.50 -12.58 -2.62
N PRO A 82 0.28 -13.79 -3.14
CA PRO A 82 1.17 -14.39 -4.14
C PRO A 82 0.87 -13.93 -5.57
N LYS A 83 -0.05 -12.97 -5.77
CA LYS A 83 -0.63 -12.68 -7.08
C LYS A 83 0.26 -11.92 -8.04
N SER A 84 1.16 -11.05 -7.56
CA SER A 84 2.06 -10.32 -8.45
C SER A 84 3.50 -10.81 -8.37
N LYS A 85 4.23 -10.55 -9.46
CA LYS A 85 5.61 -10.97 -9.65
C LYS A 85 6.57 -10.13 -8.82
N ASP A 86 6.16 -8.92 -8.42
CA ASP A 86 6.94 -8.09 -7.53
C ASP A 86 6.58 -8.38 -6.06
N PRO A 87 7.52 -8.86 -5.24
CA PRO A 87 7.27 -9.18 -3.85
C PRO A 87 6.90 -7.97 -2.98
N GLU A 88 7.23 -6.74 -3.39
CA GLU A 88 6.98 -5.53 -2.60
C GLU A 88 5.63 -4.88 -2.94
N GLU A 89 5.12 -5.09 -4.16
CA GLU A 89 3.86 -4.53 -4.65
C GLU A 89 2.61 -5.35 -4.30
N ASN A 90 2.76 -6.45 -3.56
CA ASN A 90 1.69 -7.44 -3.35
C ASN A 90 0.86 -7.29 -2.08
N TRP A 91 1.05 -6.20 -1.34
CA TRP A 91 0.38 -6.05 -0.06
C TRP A 91 -0.96 -5.38 -0.21
N ILE A 92 -1.99 -6.06 0.28
CA ILE A 92 -3.38 -5.57 0.24
C ILE A 92 -3.92 -5.37 1.65
N LEU A 93 -4.91 -4.49 1.76
CA LEU A 93 -5.82 -4.42 2.89
C LEU A 93 -6.78 -5.60 2.80
N ALA A 94 -6.76 -6.43 3.83
CA ALA A 94 -7.61 -7.60 3.89
C ALA A 94 -8.18 -7.78 5.30
N THR A 95 -9.17 -8.64 5.42
CA THR A 95 -9.77 -9.04 6.70
C THR A 95 -9.49 -10.50 6.95
N VAL A 96 -9.06 -10.87 8.17
CA VAL A 96 -8.85 -12.28 8.53
C VAL A 96 -10.18 -13.03 8.55
N VAL A 97 -10.28 -14.11 7.79
CA VAL A 97 -11.43 -15.02 7.76
C VAL A 97 -11.17 -16.24 8.66
N GLY A 98 -9.94 -16.75 8.63
CA GLY A 98 -9.57 -17.94 9.39
C GLY A 98 -8.07 -18.12 9.54
N TYR A 99 -7.67 -19.04 10.42
CA TYR A 99 -6.28 -19.42 10.64
C TYR A 99 -6.11 -20.94 10.67
N ARG A 100 -5.16 -21.42 9.89
CA ARG A 100 -4.75 -22.82 9.78
C ARG A 100 -3.45 -23.03 10.57
N ALA A 101 -3.57 -23.54 11.78
CA ALA A 101 -2.46 -23.71 12.71
C ALA A 101 -1.44 -24.78 12.28
N ASP A 102 -1.90 -25.82 11.56
CA ASP A 102 -1.09 -26.91 10.99
C ASP A 102 0.01 -26.39 10.07
N ILE A 103 -0.33 -25.43 9.21
CA ILE A 103 0.55 -24.89 8.18
C ILE A 103 0.91 -23.41 8.39
N LYS A 104 0.48 -22.82 9.52
CA LYS A 104 0.67 -21.42 9.90
C LYS A 104 0.26 -20.45 8.79
N GLN A 105 -0.94 -20.64 8.25
CA GLN A 105 -1.50 -19.79 7.19
C GLN A 105 -2.79 -19.12 7.65
N TYR A 106 -2.98 -17.88 7.23
CA TYR A 106 -4.25 -17.18 7.35
C TYR A 106 -5.02 -17.28 6.04
N GLU A 107 -6.33 -17.45 6.15
CA GLU A 107 -7.28 -17.14 5.09
C GLU A 107 -7.69 -15.68 5.30
N VAL A 108 -7.49 -14.83 4.30
CA VAL A 108 -7.80 -13.41 4.32
C VAL A 108 -8.70 -13.06 3.14
N GLU A 109 -9.62 -12.13 3.33
CA GLU A 109 -10.53 -11.61 2.29
C GLU A 109 -10.12 -10.19 1.92
N ASP A 110 -9.91 -9.93 0.63
CA ASP A 110 -9.58 -8.59 0.10
C ASP A 110 -10.65 -7.57 0.50
N ALA A 111 -10.22 -6.35 0.82
CA ALA A 111 -11.10 -5.23 1.04
C ALA A 111 -11.71 -4.69 -0.26
N ASP A 112 -11.14 -4.99 -1.43
CA ASP A 112 -11.69 -4.61 -2.75
C ASP A 112 -12.87 -5.52 -3.10
N LYS A 113 -14.00 -5.27 -2.43
CA LYS A 113 -15.27 -5.94 -2.71
C LYS A 113 -15.94 -5.19 -3.86
N ASP A 114 -16.27 -5.93 -4.91
CA ASP A 114 -17.15 -5.40 -5.96
C ASP A 114 -18.55 -5.15 -5.37
N GLU A 115 -18.79 -3.89 -4.99
CA GLU A 115 -20.07 -3.43 -4.43
C GLU A 115 -21.25 -3.73 -5.37
N ALA A 116 -21.01 -3.84 -6.69
CA ALA A 116 -22.05 -4.14 -7.66
C ALA A 116 -22.43 -5.63 -7.69
N SER A 117 -21.53 -6.53 -7.31
CA SER A 117 -21.73 -7.98 -7.46
C SER A 117 -22.35 -8.65 -6.24
N ASN A 118 -22.41 -7.98 -5.07
CA ASN A 118 -22.77 -8.60 -3.78
C ASN A 118 -21.94 -9.87 -3.46
N ARG A 119 -20.81 -10.06 -4.15
CA ARG A 119 -19.93 -11.22 -3.96
C ARG A 119 -18.98 -10.91 -2.82
N PRO A 120 -18.64 -11.91 -1.99
CA PRO A 120 -17.56 -11.76 -1.03
C PRO A 120 -16.27 -11.35 -1.76
N GLY A 121 -15.41 -10.58 -1.09
CA GLY A 121 -14.10 -10.22 -1.63
C GLY A 121 -13.28 -11.46 -1.98
N GLU A 122 -12.27 -11.29 -2.81
CA GLU A 122 -11.41 -12.41 -3.16
C GLU A 122 -10.65 -12.92 -1.93
N ARG A 123 -10.59 -14.25 -1.77
CA ARG A 123 -9.93 -14.87 -0.62
C ARG A 123 -8.56 -15.39 -0.98
N PHE A 124 -7.59 -15.10 -0.11
CA PHE A 124 -6.21 -15.53 -0.24
C PHE A 124 -5.78 -16.36 0.95
N THR A 125 -4.93 -17.35 0.68
CA THR A 125 -4.19 -18.05 1.72
C THR A 125 -2.77 -17.51 1.76
N VAL A 126 -2.38 -16.94 2.90
CA VAL A 126 -1.08 -16.28 3.10
C VAL A 126 -0.37 -16.83 4.33
N LEU A 127 0.96 -16.88 4.29
CA LEU A 127 1.75 -17.32 5.44
C LEU A 127 1.61 -16.33 6.61
N ALA A 128 1.64 -16.81 7.85
CA ALA A 128 1.57 -15.95 9.04
C ALA A 128 2.67 -14.87 9.11
N LYS A 129 3.80 -15.07 8.44
CA LYS A 129 4.88 -14.07 8.32
C LYS A 129 4.57 -12.94 7.32
N ASN A 130 3.59 -13.16 6.44
CA ASN A 130 3.15 -12.26 5.38
C ASN A 130 1.89 -11.48 5.78
N VAL A 131 1.61 -11.39 7.09
CA VAL A 131 0.43 -10.72 7.64
C VAL A 131 0.90 -9.76 8.73
N ILE A 132 0.43 -8.52 8.66
CA ILE A 132 0.65 -7.48 9.66
C ILE A 132 -0.71 -7.03 10.17
N GLU A 133 -0.91 -7.08 11.48
CA GLU A 133 -2.14 -6.62 12.12
C GLU A 133 -2.26 -5.10 12.02
N ILE A 134 -3.44 -4.63 11.58
CA ILE A 134 -3.77 -3.22 11.54
C ILE A 134 -4.54 -2.87 12.82
N PRO A 135 -4.10 -1.90 13.62
CA PRO A 135 -4.81 -1.47 14.82
C PRO A 135 -6.22 -0.97 14.49
N ASN A 136 -7.20 -1.29 15.34
CA ASN A 136 -8.54 -0.75 15.16
C ASN A 136 -8.56 0.78 15.35
N PRO A 137 -9.47 1.51 14.66
CA PRO A 137 -9.61 2.94 14.86
C PRO A 137 -9.96 3.25 16.33
N GLY A 138 -9.07 3.95 17.02
CA GLY A 138 -9.23 4.33 18.43
C GLY A 138 -8.44 3.48 19.43
N GLU A 139 -7.81 2.39 18.99
CA GLU A 139 -6.83 1.69 19.82
C GLU A 139 -5.54 2.51 19.97
N MET A 140 -4.84 2.31 21.10
CA MET A 140 -3.72 3.14 21.54
C MET A 140 -2.68 3.31 20.42
N GLN A 141 -2.57 4.54 19.93
CA GLN A 141 -1.65 4.92 18.86
C GLN A 141 -0.23 4.55 19.29
N LEU A 142 0.38 3.66 18.50
CA LEU A 142 1.80 3.36 18.55
C LEU A 142 2.62 4.65 18.52
N PRO A 143 3.89 4.63 19.00
CA PRO A 143 4.74 5.80 18.86
C PRO A 143 4.84 6.21 17.39
N GLU A 144 4.63 7.50 17.14
CA GLU A 144 4.55 8.10 15.82
C GLU A 144 5.86 7.95 15.04
N PHE A 145 5.77 7.69 13.74
CA PHE A 145 6.93 7.62 12.86
C PHE A 145 7.48 9.04 12.60
N PRO A 146 8.80 9.27 12.77
CA PRO A 146 9.37 10.59 12.55
C PRO A 146 9.43 10.95 11.06
N THR A 147 9.60 12.24 10.76
CA THR A 147 9.88 12.71 9.40
C THR A 147 11.07 11.97 8.78
N SER A 148 10.98 11.73 7.48
CA SER A 148 11.93 10.98 6.64
C SER A 148 12.04 9.49 6.98
N HIS A 149 11.17 8.95 7.83
CA HIS A 149 11.11 7.51 8.07
C HIS A 149 10.45 6.80 6.88
N LEU A 150 11.03 5.68 6.45
CA LEU A 150 10.42 4.78 5.47
C LEU A 150 9.33 3.97 6.17
N VAL A 151 8.13 4.04 5.65
CA VAL A 151 6.94 3.36 6.15
C VAL A 151 6.29 2.57 5.02
N PHE A 152 5.35 1.71 5.40
CA PHE A 152 4.53 0.96 4.48
C PHE A 152 3.08 1.37 4.67
N ALA A 153 2.47 2.00 3.65
CA ALA A 153 1.23 2.73 3.81
C ALA A 153 0.21 2.45 2.71
N LEU A 154 -1.08 2.49 3.07
CA LEU A 154 -2.18 2.35 2.12
C LEU A 154 -2.21 3.55 1.17
N PHE A 155 -2.19 3.31 -0.14
CA PHE A 155 -2.30 4.38 -1.12
C PHE A 155 -3.75 4.92 -1.16
N PRO A 156 -3.94 6.25 -1.21
CA PRO A 156 -5.27 6.85 -1.17
C PRO A 156 -6.22 6.28 -2.23
N SER A 157 -7.46 5.99 -1.82
CA SER A 157 -8.52 5.44 -2.68
C SER A 157 -8.22 4.05 -3.27
N THR A 158 -7.30 3.29 -2.67
CA THR A 158 -6.99 1.91 -3.06
C THR A 158 -7.02 0.98 -1.85
N THR A 159 -6.88 -0.31 -2.11
CA THR A 159 -6.70 -1.35 -1.10
C THR A 159 -5.25 -1.86 -1.04
N CYS A 160 -4.29 -1.15 -1.63
CA CYS A 160 -2.90 -1.60 -1.73
C CYS A 160 -1.94 -0.77 -0.87
N PHE A 161 -0.97 -1.45 -0.26
CA PHE A 161 0.08 -0.82 0.52
C PHE A 161 1.37 -0.70 -0.27
N TYR A 162 2.02 0.46 -0.13
CA TYR A 162 3.26 0.80 -0.83
C TYR A 162 4.25 1.46 0.11
N ARG A 163 5.52 1.46 -0.31
CA ARG A 163 6.57 2.20 0.37
C ARG A 163 6.35 3.70 0.25
N ALA A 164 6.49 4.38 1.37
CA ALA A 164 6.36 5.83 1.45
C ALA A 164 7.33 6.41 2.47
N PHE A 165 7.70 7.68 2.29
CA PHE A 165 8.45 8.44 3.27
C PHE A 165 7.52 9.38 4.04
N VAL A 166 7.72 9.46 5.36
CA VAL A 166 6.99 10.41 6.20
C VAL A 166 7.47 11.84 5.94
N VAL A 167 6.57 12.71 5.47
CA VAL A 167 6.85 14.15 5.35
C VAL A 167 6.49 14.84 6.67
N THR A 168 5.23 14.73 7.07
CA THR A 168 4.72 15.36 8.28
C THR A 168 3.96 14.33 9.10
N PRO A 169 4.35 14.11 10.35
CA PRO A 169 3.71 13.10 11.17
C PRO A 169 2.50 13.71 11.96
N PRO A 170 1.53 12.90 12.42
CA PRO A 170 0.25 13.36 12.97
C PRO A 170 0.33 14.46 14.01
N SER A 171 1.30 14.39 14.92
CA SER A 171 1.48 15.38 16.00
C SER A 171 1.70 16.80 15.49
N LYS A 172 2.20 16.95 14.26
CA LYS A 172 2.46 18.26 13.62
C LYS A 172 1.38 18.69 12.64
N LEU A 173 0.52 17.77 12.20
CA LEU A 173 -0.43 17.99 11.11
C LEU A 173 -1.88 18.10 11.59
N THR A 174 -2.27 17.20 12.49
CA THR A 174 -3.66 17.07 12.94
C THR A 174 -3.80 17.59 14.36
N PRO A 175 -4.74 18.50 14.63
CA PRO A 175 -5.10 18.87 15.99
C PRO A 175 -5.54 17.61 16.75
N LYS A 176 -5.27 17.55 18.06
CA LYS A 176 -5.64 16.41 18.93
C LYS A 176 -7.13 16.03 18.91
N SER A 177 -8.00 16.90 18.37
CA SER A 177 -9.44 16.70 18.25
C SER A 177 -9.87 15.96 16.97
N LYS A 178 -8.95 15.67 16.04
CA LYS A 178 -9.25 14.99 14.76
C LYS A 178 -8.53 13.63 14.69
N SER A 179 -8.98 12.78 13.77
CA SER A 179 -8.30 11.52 13.49
C SER A 179 -6.84 11.78 13.07
N PRO A 180 -5.85 11.10 13.68
CA PRO A 180 -4.45 11.31 13.39
C PRO A 180 -4.08 10.84 11.98
N ARG A 181 -3.45 11.72 11.19
CA ARG A 181 -3.06 11.50 9.79
C ARG A 181 -1.60 11.83 9.54
N TYR A 182 -0.95 11.02 8.72
CA TYR A 182 0.37 11.33 8.17
C TYR A 182 0.23 12.05 6.84
N LYS A 183 1.22 12.90 6.54
CA LYS A 183 1.52 13.34 5.19
C LYS A 183 2.72 12.53 4.70
N LEU A 184 2.56 11.83 3.58
CA LEU A 184 3.53 10.89 3.02
C LEU A 184 3.89 11.25 1.57
N THR A 185 5.04 10.80 1.10
CA THR A 185 5.43 10.75 -0.32
C THR A 185 5.73 9.32 -0.70
N PHE A 186 4.98 8.77 -1.66
CA PHE A 186 5.19 7.41 -2.16
C PHE A 186 6.32 7.35 -3.19
N GLU A 187 7.04 6.24 -3.25
CA GLU A 187 8.21 6.08 -4.13
C GLU A 187 7.85 6.21 -5.63
N ASP A 188 6.66 5.76 -6.03
CA ASP A 188 6.20 5.74 -7.44
C ASP A 188 5.22 6.88 -7.80
N ASP A 189 4.94 7.81 -6.88
CA ASP A 189 3.95 8.88 -7.09
C ASP A 189 4.61 10.25 -7.32
N GLY A 190 5.82 10.26 -7.89
CA GLY A 190 6.53 11.49 -8.27
C GLY A 190 6.75 12.48 -7.12
N ASN A 191 6.94 11.99 -5.88
CA ASN A 191 7.03 12.80 -4.65
C ASN A 191 5.79 13.66 -4.33
N ALA A 192 4.60 13.29 -4.83
CA ALA A 192 3.36 13.95 -4.43
C ALA A 192 3.05 13.73 -2.94
N GLU A 193 2.61 14.78 -2.26
CA GLU A 193 2.21 14.70 -0.85
C GLU A 193 0.79 14.13 -0.72
N ARG A 194 0.66 13.00 -0.01
CA ARG A 194 -0.62 12.32 0.23
C ARG A 194 -0.95 12.28 1.72
N LEU A 195 -2.22 12.48 2.05
CA LEU A 195 -2.73 12.33 3.41
C LEU A 195 -3.21 10.90 3.61
N VAL A 196 -2.71 10.23 4.64
CA VAL A 196 -3.06 8.84 4.98
C VAL A 196 -3.41 8.74 6.46
N ASP A 197 -4.48 8.04 6.80
CA ASP A 197 -4.85 7.79 8.19
C ASP A 197 -3.78 6.95 8.89
N SER A 198 -3.43 7.33 10.11
CA SER A 198 -2.35 6.70 10.90
C SER A 198 -2.48 5.19 11.08
N GLN A 199 -3.72 4.66 11.14
CA GLN A 199 -3.98 3.23 11.23
C GLN A 199 -3.42 2.45 10.03
N TYR A 200 -3.35 3.08 8.85
CA TYR A 200 -2.87 2.47 7.62
C TYR A 200 -1.40 2.80 7.33
N VAL A 201 -0.66 3.30 8.32
CA VAL A 201 0.78 3.54 8.23
C VAL A 201 1.49 2.54 9.13
N LEU A 202 2.21 1.61 8.51
CA LEU A 202 2.84 0.47 9.15
C LEU A 202 4.37 0.57 9.05
N ASP A 203 5.07 -0.14 9.94
CA ASP A 203 6.52 -0.37 9.79
C ASP A 203 6.77 -1.27 8.58
N VAL A 204 7.93 -1.11 7.95
CA VAL A 204 8.28 -1.89 6.76
C VAL A 204 8.43 -3.36 7.17
N PRO A 205 7.75 -4.30 6.48
CA PRO A 205 7.92 -5.72 6.73
C PRO A 205 9.40 -6.09 6.61
N LYS A 206 9.95 -6.78 7.61
CA LYS A 206 11.31 -7.29 7.53
C LYS A 206 11.35 -8.42 6.52
N GLU A 207 12.00 -8.19 5.40
CA GLU A 207 12.40 -9.27 4.51
C GLU A 207 13.46 -10.09 5.23
N ASN A 208 13.13 -11.32 5.62
CA ASN A 208 14.15 -12.25 6.09
C ASN A 208 14.96 -12.68 4.86
N PRO A 209 16.28 -12.43 4.84
CA PRO A 209 17.16 -12.88 3.76
C PRO A 209 17.25 -14.41 3.69
#